data_AF-A0A1E1WHL5-F1
#
_entry.id   AF-A0A1E1WHL5-F1
#
_cell.length_a   1.000
_cell.length_b   1.000
_cell.length_c   1.000
_cell.angle_alpha   90.00
_cell.angle_beta   90.00
_cell.angle_gamma   90.00
#
_symmetry.space_group_name_H-M   'P 1'
#
loop_
_entity.id
_entity.type
_entity.pdbx_description
1 polymer ?
#
loop_
_entity_poly.entity_id
_entity_poly.type
_entity_poly.pdbx_seq_one_letter_code
_entity_poly.pdbx_strand_id
1 'polypeptide(L)'
;PLHAHAHKPRALEPAAADDTADLEELEHFAKTFKQRRIKLGFTQGDVGLAMGKLYGNDFSQTTISRFEALNLSFKNMCKLKPLLQKWLEDADSSLAGGGGGGG
;
A
#
# COMPACT_ATOMS: atom_id res chain seq x y z
N PRO A 1 31.03 -22.16 47.26
CA PRO A 1 30.48 -22.66 45.98
C PRO A 1 29.33 -21.75 45.49
N LEU A 2 29.66 -20.84 44.58
CA LEU A 2 28.69 -19.98 43.90
C LEU A 2 28.34 -20.66 42.58
N HIS A 3 27.09 -21.08 42.38
CA HIS A 3 26.61 -21.48 41.05
C HIS A 3 25.45 -20.60 40.63
N ALA A 4 25.69 -19.93 39.51
CA ALA A 4 24.98 -18.81 38.94
C ALA A 4 23.56 -19.11 38.50
N HIS A 5 22.74 -18.06 38.52
CA HIS A 5 21.47 -17.95 37.84
C HIS A 5 21.63 -18.22 36.34
N ALA A 6 21.07 -19.33 35.87
CA ALA A 6 20.92 -19.61 34.44
C ALA A 6 19.78 -18.74 33.88
N HIS A 7 20.13 -17.53 33.41
CA HIS A 7 19.25 -16.75 32.54
C HIS A 7 19.23 -17.41 31.16
N LYS A 8 18.15 -18.12 30.88
CA LYS A 8 17.82 -18.67 29.56
C LYS A 8 17.76 -17.50 28.56
N PRO A 9 18.51 -17.51 27.44
CA PRO A 9 18.37 -16.48 26.42
C PRO A 9 16.96 -16.59 25.82
N ARG A 10 16.21 -15.51 25.95
CA ARG A 10 14.89 -15.32 25.35
C ARG A 10 15.08 -15.41 23.84
N ALA A 11 14.63 -16.53 23.26
CA ALA A 11 14.59 -16.72 21.82
C ALA A 11 13.90 -15.50 21.20
N LEU A 12 14.65 -14.76 20.38
CA LEU A 12 14.16 -13.64 19.61
C LEU A 12 13.08 -14.17 18.65
N GLU A 13 11.88 -13.60 18.75
CA GLU A 13 10.71 -14.01 18.01
C GLU A 13 10.91 -13.80 16.49
N PRO A 14 10.51 -14.74 15.63
CA PRO A 14 10.52 -14.56 14.17
C PRO A 14 9.45 -13.58 13.66
N ALA A 15 8.51 -13.12 14.50
CA ALA A 15 7.41 -12.24 14.07
C ALA A 15 7.86 -10.82 13.71
N ALA A 16 8.84 -10.25 14.42
CA ALA A 16 9.27 -8.87 14.20
C ALA A 16 10.01 -8.67 12.86
N ALA A 17 10.65 -9.72 12.32
CA ALA A 17 11.33 -9.66 11.03
C ALA A 17 10.32 -9.59 9.86
N ASP A 18 9.19 -10.29 10.00
CA ASP A 18 8.11 -10.34 9.02
C ASP A 18 7.38 -8.97 8.93
N ASP A 19 7.04 -8.40 10.10
CA ASP A 19 6.43 -7.06 10.19
C ASP A 19 7.32 -5.95 9.59
N THR A 20 8.65 -6.10 9.70
CA THR A 20 9.60 -5.12 9.15
C THR A 20 9.62 -5.19 7.62
N ALA A 21 9.64 -6.40 7.04
CA ALA A 21 9.61 -6.60 5.60
C ALA A 21 8.29 -6.08 4.97
N ASP A 22 7.15 -6.32 5.63
CA ASP A 22 5.86 -5.80 5.21
C ASP A 22 5.80 -4.27 5.22
N LEU A 23 6.42 -3.63 6.21
CA LEU A 23 6.47 -2.16 6.29
C LEU A 23 7.31 -1.56 5.15
N GLU A 24 8.47 -2.15 4.86
CA GLU A 24 9.32 -1.74 3.73
C GLU A 24 8.58 -1.90 2.39
N GLU A 25 7.85 -3.00 2.22
CA GLU A 25 7.06 -3.25 1.02
C GLU A 25 5.89 -2.25 0.90
N LEU A 26 5.22 -1.92 2.00
CA LEU A 26 4.18 -0.89 2.05
C LEU A 26 4.72 0.49 1.70
N GLU A 27 5.90 0.85 2.20
CA GLU A 27 6.55 2.11 1.85
C GLU A 27 6.89 2.18 0.36
N HIS A 28 7.47 1.11 -0.18
CA HIS A 28 7.76 1.03 -1.60
C HIS A 28 6.49 1.15 -2.44
N PHE A 29 5.44 0.42 -2.06
CA PHE A 29 4.15 0.47 -2.75
C PHE A 29 3.53 1.86 -2.69
N ALA A 30 3.48 2.51 -1.52
CA ALA A 30 2.88 3.84 -1.37
C ALA A 30 3.58 4.89 -2.26
N LYS A 31 4.91 4.85 -2.35
CA LYS A 31 5.69 5.73 -3.23
C LYS A 31 5.38 5.48 -4.71
N THR A 32 5.41 4.22 -5.13
CA THR A 32 5.12 3.81 -6.51
C THR A 32 3.69 4.16 -6.92
N PHE A 33 2.72 3.87 -6.04
CA PHE A 33 1.32 4.19 -6.22
C PHE A 33 1.11 5.69 -6.46
N LYS A 34 1.70 6.54 -5.60
CA LYS A 34 1.62 8.00 -5.75
C LYS A 34 2.19 8.49 -7.08
N GLN A 35 3.38 8.01 -7.44
CA GLN A 35 4.03 8.39 -8.70
C GLN A 35 3.19 8.00 -9.91
N ARG A 36 2.71 6.76 -9.95
CA ARG A 36 1.88 6.25 -11.05
C ARG A 36 0.54 6.97 -11.12
N ARG A 37 -0.18 7.14 -10.00
CA ARG A 37 -1.43 7.92 -9.95
C ARG A 37 -1.26 9.30 -10.59
N ILE A 38 -0.22 10.05 -10.21
CA ILE A 38 0.08 11.38 -10.78
C ILE A 38 0.40 11.28 -12.27
N LYS A 39 1.20 10.29 -12.68
CA LYS A 39 1.55 10.05 -14.09
C LYS A 39 0.33 9.75 -14.96
N LEU A 40 -0.63 9.00 -14.43
CA LEU A 40 -1.90 8.67 -15.08
C LEU A 40 -2.91 9.84 -15.02
N GLY A 41 -2.58 10.94 -14.32
CA GLY A 41 -3.40 12.16 -14.26
C GLY A 41 -4.55 12.11 -13.24
N PHE A 42 -4.60 11.12 -12.34
CA PHE A 42 -5.66 11.00 -11.35
C PHE A 42 -5.38 11.84 -10.12
N THR A 43 -6.37 12.57 -9.60
CA THR A 43 -6.30 13.14 -8.25
C THR A 43 -6.59 12.08 -7.19
N GLN A 44 -6.24 12.35 -5.94
CA GLN A 44 -6.58 11.46 -4.81
C GLN A 44 -8.10 11.27 -4.66
N GLY A 45 -8.90 12.29 -4.97
CA GLY A 45 -10.36 12.18 -5.00
C GLY A 45 -10.86 11.31 -6.14
N ASP A 46 -10.28 11.45 -7.34
CA ASP A 46 -10.66 10.64 -8.51
C ASP A 46 -10.41 9.16 -8.29
N VAL A 47 -9.28 8.81 -7.65
CA VAL A 47 -9.02 7.42 -7.22
C VAL A 47 -10.14 6.94 -6.32
N GLY A 48 -10.48 7.71 -5.27
CA GLY A 48 -11.52 7.32 -4.33
C GLY A 48 -12.89 7.10 -4.97
N LEU A 49 -13.26 7.95 -5.93
CA LEU A 49 -14.48 7.81 -6.74
C LEU A 49 -14.42 6.58 -7.68
N ALA A 50 -13.29 6.36 -8.34
CA ALA A 50 -13.09 5.22 -9.22
C ALA A 50 -13.16 3.89 -8.46
N MET A 51 -12.55 3.83 -7.27
CA MET A 51 -12.65 2.69 -6.36
C MET A 51 -14.10 2.38 -5.98
N GLY A 52 -14.90 3.41 -5.68
CA GLY A 52 -16.33 3.26 -5.40
C GLY A 52 -17.11 2.66 -6.57
N LYS A 53 -16.82 3.10 -7.80
CA LYS A 53 -17.47 2.60 -9.02
C LYS A 53 -17.06 1.16 -9.37
N LEU A 54 -15.79 0.80 -9.18
CA LEU A 54 -15.24 -0.50 -9.59
C LEU A 54 -15.46 -1.59 -8.54
N TYR A 55 -15.34 -1.24 -7.27
CA TYR A 55 -15.30 -2.21 -6.17
C TYR A 55 -16.38 -1.96 -5.09
N GLY A 56 -17.28 -0.99 -5.30
CA GLY A 56 -18.38 -0.71 -4.38
C GLY A 56 -17.96 -0.10 -3.04
N ASN A 57 -16.71 0.34 -2.92
CA ASN A 57 -16.15 0.95 -1.71
C ASN A 57 -15.48 2.27 -2.09
N ASP A 58 -16.18 3.38 -1.84
CA ASP A 58 -15.63 4.70 -2.08
C ASP A 58 -14.60 5.05 -1.00
N PHE A 59 -13.54 5.73 -1.44
CA PHE A 59 -12.59 6.33 -0.52
C PHE A 59 -12.64 7.84 -0.62
N SER A 60 -12.37 8.50 0.51
CA SER A 60 -12.16 9.95 0.50
C SER A 60 -10.77 10.29 0.00
N GLN A 61 -10.60 11.52 -0.50
CA GLN A 61 -9.27 12.09 -0.77
C GLN A 61 -8.34 11.95 0.45
N THR A 62 -8.86 12.16 1.65
CA THR A 62 -8.10 12.04 2.90
C THR A 62 -7.60 10.61 3.13
N THR A 63 -8.40 9.58 2.78
CA THR A 63 -7.99 8.18 2.89
C THR A 63 -6.79 7.89 1.98
N ILE A 64 -6.85 8.30 0.72
CA ILE A 64 -5.75 8.10 -0.24
C ILE A 64 -4.51 8.89 0.21
N SER A 65 -4.69 10.14 0.66
CA SER A 65 -3.58 10.96 1.16
C SER A 65 -2.89 10.36 2.38
N ARG A 66 -3.65 9.75 3.31
CA ARG A 66 -3.08 9.10 4.49
C ARG A 66 -2.34 7.81 4.13
N PHE A 67 -2.86 7.04 3.18
CA PHE A 67 -2.17 5.86 2.67
C PHE A 67 -0.82 6.23 2.02
N GLU A 68 -0.81 7.23 1.12
CA GLU A 68 0.43 7.71 0.46
C GLU A 68 1.47 8.24 1.47
N ALA A 69 1.03 8.75 2.61
CA ALA A 69 1.89 9.26 3.68
C ALA A 69 2.26 8.19 4.74
N LEU A 70 1.87 6.92 4.53
CA LEU A 70 2.00 5.84 5.51
C LEU A 70 1.40 6.19 6.89
N ASN A 71 0.40 7.07 6.90
CA ASN A 71 -0.22 7.61 8.10
C ASN A 71 -1.56 6.91 8.40
N LEU A 72 -1.50 5.58 8.44
CA LEU A 72 -2.60 4.71 8.86
C LEU A 72 -2.01 3.60 9.73
N SER A 73 -2.84 2.95 10.55
CA SER A 73 -2.41 1.75 11.26
C SER A 73 -1.97 0.67 10.27
N PHE A 74 -0.95 -0.11 10.62
CA PHE A 74 -0.44 -1.21 9.79
C PHE A 74 -1.54 -2.12 9.25
N LYS A 75 -2.48 -2.57 10.09
CA LYS A 75 -3.64 -3.38 9.66
C LYS A 75 -4.49 -2.73 8.57
N ASN A 76 -4.64 -1.41 8.57
CA ASN A 76 -5.39 -0.69 7.54
C ASN A 76 -4.56 -0.53 6.26
N MET A 77 -3.26 -0.29 6.39
CA MET A 77 -2.33 -0.26 5.25
C MET A 77 -2.35 -1.60 4.50
N CYS A 78 -2.21 -2.73 5.20
CA CYS A 78 -2.26 -4.06 4.61
C CYS A 78 -3.60 -4.36 3.93
N LYS A 79 -4.72 -3.84 4.46
CA LYS A 79 -6.06 -3.98 3.84
C LYS A 79 -6.21 -3.14 2.57
N LEU A 80 -5.65 -1.95 2.55
CA LEU A 80 -5.80 -1.02 1.42
C LEU A 80 -4.85 -1.34 0.27
N LYS A 81 -3.63 -1.83 0.56
CA LYS A 81 -2.63 -2.19 -0.45
C LYS A 81 -3.18 -3.04 -1.60
N PRO A 82 -3.82 -4.21 -1.39
CA PRO A 82 -4.31 -5.03 -2.50
C PRO A 82 -5.41 -4.35 -3.32
N LEU A 83 -6.26 -3.52 -2.68
CA LEU A 83 -7.31 -2.77 -3.36
C LEU A 83 -6.72 -1.69 -4.28
N LEU A 84 -5.76 -0.93 -3.76
CA LEU A 84 -5.08 0.13 -4.52
C LEU A 84 -4.15 -0.43 -5.60
N GLN A 85 -3.55 -1.60 -5.37
CA GLN A 85 -2.72 -2.28 -6.35
C GLN A 85 -3.56 -2.70 -7.55
N LYS A 86 -4.69 -3.37 -7.31
CA LYS A 86 -5.61 -3.80 -8.36
C LYS A 86 -6.11 -2.62 -9.19
N TRP A 87 -6.50 -1.53 -8.51
CA TRP A 87 -6.91 -0.31 -9.22
C TRP A 87 -5.79 0.26 -10.09
N LEU A 88 -4.55 0.24 -9.60
CA LEU A 88 -3.42 0.76 -10.33
C LEU A 88 -3.16 -0.06 -11.61
N GLU A 89 -3.25 -1.40 -11.52
CA GLU A 89 -3.13 -2.31 -12.64
C GLU A 89 -4.25 -2.10 -13.68
N ASP A 90 -5.50 -1.94 -13.22
CA ASP A 90 -6.66 -1.68 -14.08
C ASP A 90 -6.52 -0.31 -14.79
N ALA A 91 -6.05 0.71 -14.08
CA ALA A 91 -5.84 2.05 -14.62
C ALA A 91 -4.67 2.11 -15.63
N ASP A 92 -3.56 1.43 -15.33
CA ASP A 92 -2.39 1.35 -16.23
C ASP A 92 -2.75 0.59 -17.53
N SER A 93 -3.52 -0.51 -17.42
CA SER A 93 -3.99 -1.30 -18.56
C SER A 93 -4.99 -0.53 -19.44
N SER A 94 -5.88 0.25 -18.82
CA SER A 94 -6.84 1.10 -19.54
C SER A 94 -6.14 2.18 -20.38
N LEU A 95 -5.01 2.71 -19.90
CA LEU A 95 -4.18 3.67 -20.63
C LEU A 95 -3.30 3.01 -21.70
N ALA A 96 -2.77 1.81 -21.44
CA ALA A 96 -2.00 1.05 -22.41
C ALA A 96 -2.84 0.58 -23.62
N GLY A 97 -4.14 0.31 -23.42
CA GLY A 97 -5.08 -0.06 -24.49
C GLY A 97 -5.61 1.11 -25.33
N GLY A 98 -5.40 2.36 -24.90
CA GLY A 98 -5.94 3.56 -25.55
C GLY A 98 -4.97 4.32 -26.48
N GLY A 99 -3.72 3.86 -26.59
CA GLY A 99 -2.65 4.55 -27.35
C GLY A 99 -2.51 4.16 -28.83
N GLY A 100 -3.54 3.56 -29.44
CA GLY A 100 -3.55 3.17 -30.85
C GLY A 100 -4.41 4.12 -31.71
N GLY A 101 -4.12 5.41 -31.69
CA GLY A 101 -4.85 6.38 -32.50
C GLY A 101 -4.18 7.74 -32.53
N GLY A 102 -3.24 7.95 -33.46
CA GLY A 102 -2.69 9.27 -33.76
C GLY A 102 -1.26 9.22 -34.28
N GLY A 103 -1.12 9.13 -35.61
CA GLY A 103 0.15 9.19 -36.34
C GLY A 103 0.02 8.51 -37.69
#